data_AF-A0A4R2B4T0-F1
#
_entry.id   AF-A0A4R2B4T0-F1
#
_cell.length_a   1.000
_cell.length_b   1.000
_cell.length_c   1.000
_cell.angle_alpha   90.00
_cell.angle_beta   90.00
_cell.angle_gamma   90.00
#
_symmetry.space_group_name_H-M   'P 1'
#
loop_
_entity.id
_entity.type
_entity.pdbx_description
1 polymer ?
#
loop_
_entity_poly.entity_id
_entity_poly.type
_entity_poly.pdbx_seq_one_letter_code
_entity_poly.pdbx_strand_id
1 'polypeptide(L)' 'MLHFRGEIDKDCYYRLSYKLYNFSEGEESSTGRWAQGQALDGHGDYEYVSSPVPEGKRPNLKPAPSNLHNKLFR' A
#
# COMPACT_ATOMS: atom_id res chain seq x y z
N MET A 1 14.50 -14.10 26.55
CA MET A 1 13.80 -12.85 26.19
C MET A 1 14.47 -12.31 24.93
N LEU A 2 13.87 -12.55 23.76
CA LEU A 2 14.46 -12.14 22.49
C LEU A 2 14.18 -10.64 22.27
N HIS A 3 15.24 -9.84 22.20
CA HIS A 3 15.18 -8.43 21.84
C HIS A 3 15.03 -8.34 20.31
N PHE A 4 13.82 -8.05 19.84
CA PHE A 4 13.60 -7.58 18.48
C PHE A 4 14.05 -6.11 18.41
N ARG A 5 15.26 -5.84 17.92
CA ARG A 5 15.62 -4.49 17.45
C ARG A 5 14.98 -4.29 16.07
N GLY A 6 13.72 -3.87 16.07
CA GLY A 6 13.02 -3.45 14.87
C GLY A 6 13.49 -2.08 14.42
N GLU A 7 14.64 -2.00 13.76
CA GLU A 7 14.87 -0.91 12.81
C GLU A 7 14.00 -1.20 11.60
N ILE A 8 12.80 -0.61 11.59
CA ILE A 8 12.04 -0.48 10.35
C ILE A 8 12.97 0.26 9.39
N ASP A 9 13.26 -0.35 8.25
CA ASP A 9 13.95 0.32 7.15
C ASP A 9 13.16 1.59 6.81
N LYS A 10 13.66 2.73 7.29
CA LYS A 10 12.94 4.01 7.23
C LYS A 10 12.67 4.39 5.79
N ASP A 11 13.52 3.94 4.86
CA ASP A 11 13.43 4.27 3.44
C ASP A 11 12.21 3.59 2.79
N CYS A 12 11.85 2.37 3.22
CA CYS A 12 10.67 1.68 2.70
C CYS A 12 9.36 2.25 3.27
N TYR A 13 9.37 2.62 4.55
CA TYR A 13 8.23 3.23 5.22
C TYR A 13 7.93 4.64 4.68
N TYR A 14 8.96 5.45 4.49
CA TYR A 14 8.82 6.79 3.92
C TYR A 14 8.27 6.75 2.49
N ARG A 15 8.74 5.81 1.66
CA ARG A 15 8.32 5.71 0.25
C ARG A 15 6.81 5.57 0.02
N LEU A 16 6.09 4.91 0.93
CA LEU A 16 4.65 4.68 0.79
C LEU A 16 3.81 5.75 1.51
N SER A 17 4.36 6.35 2.56
CA SER A 17 3.60 7.23 3.45
C SER A 17 3.28 8.60 2.83
N TYR A 18 4.01 9.02 1.80
CA TYR A 18 3.83 10.32 1.13
C TYR A 18 3.28 10.20 -0.29
N LYS A 19 2.78 9.03 -0.69
CA LYS A 19 2.17 8.85 -2.02
C LYS A 19 0.65 8.80 -1.91
N LEU A 20 -0.01 9.69 -2.66
CA LEU A 20 -1.45 9.60 -2.90
C LEU A 20 -1.69 8.84 -4.21
N TYR A 21 -2.20 7.61 -4.11
CA TYR A 21 -2.56 6.79 -5.27
C TYR A 21 -4.00 7.05 -5.69
N ASN A 22 -4.21 7.42 -6.94
CA ASN A 22 -5.53 7.60 -7.52
C ASN A 22 -6.11 6.26 -8.00
N PHE A 23 -7.17 5.79 -7.36
CA PHE A 23 -7.93 4.62 -7.81
C PHE A 23 -9.30 5.00 -8.40
N SER A 24 -9.57 6.30 -8.53
CA SER A 24 -10.77 6.83 -9.17
C SER A 24 -10.53 7.02 -10.66
N GLU A 25 -11.62 7.17 -11.42
CA GLU A 25 -11.56 7.51 -12.86
C GLU A 25 -11.18 8.98 -13.10
N GLY A 26 -11.57 9.89 -12.20
CA GLY A 26 -11.29 11.32 -12.27
C GLY A 26 -10.01 11.75 -11.55
N GLU A 27 -9.61 13.02 -11.73
CA GLU A 27 -8.31 13.58 -11.29
C GLU A 27 -8.45 14.68 -10.21
N GLU A 28 -9.63 14.86 -9.63
CA GLU A 28 -9.92 15.95 -8.68
C GLU A 28 -9.00 15.93 -7.45
N SER A 29 -8.55 14.73 -7.06
CA SER A 29 -7.67 14.52 -5.91
C SER A 29 -6.23 15.01 -6.12
N SER A 30 -5.81 15.31 -7.36
CA SER A 30 -4.46 15.78 -7.70
C SER A 30 -4.14 17.19 -7.19
N THR A 31 -5.17 17.98 -6.86
CA THR A 31 -5.03 19.41 -6.54
C THR A 31 -4.88 19.70 -5.04
N GLY A 32 -5.07 18.69 -4.19
CA GLY A 32 -5.03 18.84 -2.74
C GLY A 32 -3.62 19.01 -2.17
N ARG A 33 -3.51 19.57 -0.97
CA ARG A 33 -2.22 19.72 -0.25
C ARG A 33 -1.51 18.39 0.03
N TRP A 34 -2.26 17.28 0.05
CA TRP A 34 -1.77 15.92 0.23
C TRP A 34 -1.24 15.27 -1.05
N ALA A 35 -1.35 15.94 -2.19
CA ALA A 35 -0.91 15.45 -3.50
C ALA A 35 0.44 16.05 -3.93
N GLN A 36 0.88 17.14 -3.29
CA GLN A 36 2.07 17.88 -3.68
C GLN A 36 2.71 18.66 -2.52
N GLY A 37 4.03 18.85 -2.62
CA GLY A 37 4.82 19.69 -1.71
C GLY A 37 5.20 18.99 -0.40
N GLN A 38 5.85 19.74 0.50
CA GLN A 38 6.41 19.15 1.72
C GLN A 38 5.34 18.54 2.62
N ALA A 39 5.64 17.34 3.10
CA ALA A 39 4.82 16.61 4.05
C ALA A 39 4.62 17.39 5.35
N LEU A 40 3.49 17.17 6.01
CA LEU A 40 3.12 17.91 7.22
C LEU A 40 4.05 17.66 8.41
N ASP A 41 4.72 16.50 8.44
CA ASP A 41 5.74 16.13 9.42
C ASP A 41 7.15 16.63 9.03
N GLY A 42 7.30 17.14 7.82
CA GLY A 42 8.52 17.78 7.34
C GLY A 42 9.64 16.84 6.91
N HIS A 43 9.49 15.51 6.96
CA HIS A 43 10.57 14.62 6.53
C HIS A 43 10.48 14.06 5.10
N GLY A 44 9.50 14.51 4.30
CA GLY A 44 9.38 14.10 2.90
C GLY A 44 8.53 15.06 2.07
N ASP A 45 8.30 14.71 0.81
CA ASP A 45 7.43 15.43 -0.12
C ASP A 45 6.28 14.52 -0.54
N TYR A 46 5.06 15.08 -0.58
CA TYR A 46 3.89 14.42 -1.13
C TYR A 46 4.03 14.28 -2.64
N GLU A 47 3.67 13.10 -3.14
CA GLU A 47 3.66 12.73 -4.55
C GLU A 47 2.28 12.18 -4.91
N TYR A 48 1.74 12.63 -6.03
CA TYR A 48 0.51 12.11 -6.61
C TYR A 48 0.80 11.05 -7.68
N VAL A 49 0.13 9.90 -7.57
CA VAL A 49 0.25 8.79 -8.51
C VAL A 49 -1.10 8.57 -9.20
N SER A 50 -1.24 9.08 -10.43
CA SER A 50 -2.49 9.00 -11.20
C SER A 50 -2.84 7.60 -11.68
N SER A 51 -1.84 6.73 -11.90
CA SER A 51 -2.03 5.37 -12.41
C SER A 51 -1.28 4.35 -11.57
N PRO A 52 -1.81 3.98 -10.39
CA PRO A 52 -1.21 2.96 -9.53
C PRO A 52 -1.09 1.62 -10.24
N VAL A 53 0.06 0.96 -10.04
CA VAL A 53 0.29 -0.42 -10.49
C VAL A 53 0.35 -1.36 -9.28
N PRO A 54 -0.14 -2.61 -9.41
CA PRO A 54 0.03 -3.60 -8.36
C PRO A 54 1.51 -3.90 -8.12
N GLU A 55 2.00 -3.66 -6.90
CA GLU A 55 3.37 -4.00 -6.50
C GLU A 55 3.51 -5.49 -6.10
N GLY A 56 2.38 -6.13 -5.78
CA GLY A 56 2.32 -7.53 -5.38
C GLY A 56 1.98 -8.48 -6.54
N LYS A 57 2.45 -9.72 -6.43
CA LYS A 57 2.01 -10.80 -7.31
C LYS A 57 0.60 -11.25 -6.94
N ARG A 58 -0.16 -11.73 -7.94
CA ARG A 58 -1.44 -12.40 -7.68
C ARG A 58 -1.23 -13.55 -6.68
N PRO A 59 -1.98 -13.60 -5.57
CA PRO A 59 -1.83 -14.68 -4.61
C PRO A 59 -2.29 -16.01 -5.21
N ASN A 60 -1.55 -17.09 -4.94
CA ASN A 60 -1.95 -18.45 -5.25
C ASN A 60 -2.17 -19.20 -3.93
N LEU A 61 -3.44 -19.44 -3.59
CA LEU A 61 -3.81 -20.07 -2.33
C LEU A 61 -3.85 -21.59 -2.49
N LYS A 62 -3.36 -22.31 -1.47
CA LYS A 62 -3.57 -23.75 -1.37
C LYS A 62 -5.05 -24.02 -1.10
N PRO A 63 -5.63 -25.11 -1.65
CA PRO A 63 -6.98 -25.52 -1.32
C PRO A 63 -7.18 -25.68 0.19
N ALA A 64 -8.38 -25.37 0.67
CA ALA A 64 -8.73 -25.53 2.08
C ALA A 64 -8.68 -27.01 2.50
N PRO A 65 -8.34 -27.30 3.78
CA PRO A 65 -8.50 -28.63 4.37
C PRO A 65 -9.90 -29.22 4.13
N SER A 66 -9.97 -30.55 3.92
CA SER A 66 -11.21 -31.24 3.52
C SER A 66 -12.33 -31.21 4.57
N ASN A 67 -11.98 -31.08 5.85
CA ASN A 67 -12.92 -31.00 6.98
C ASN A 67 -13.61 -29.63 7.12
N LEU A 68 -13.22 -28.63 6.32
CA LEU A 68 -13.81 -27.29 6.37
C LEU A 68 -15.03 -27.14 5.44
N HIS A 69 -15.45 -28.21 4.76
CA HIS A 69 -16.62 -28.23 3.87
C HIS A 69 -16.66 -27.07 2.85
N ASN A 70 -15.51 -26.49 2.50
CA ASN A 70 -15.38 -25.40 1.54
C ASN A 70 -15.38 -25.94 0.10
N LYS A 71 -16.38 -26.78 -0.22
CA LYS A 71 -16.61 -27.27 -1.57
C LYS A 71 -17.63 -26.34 -2.23
N LEU A 72 -17.14 -25.48 -3.11
CA LEU A 72 -17.95 -24.96 -4.21
C LEU A 72 -18.30 -26.18 -5.08
N PHE A 73 -19.54 -26.65 -5.04
CA PHE A 73 -20.04 -27.54 -6.09
C PHE A 73 -19.99 -26.73 -7.38
N ARG A 74 -19.08 -27.12 -8.27
CA ARG A 74 -18.88 -26.52 -9.59
C ARG A 74 -19.94 -27.01 -10.55
#